data_AF-A0A5J4KBU5-F1
#
_entry.id   AF-A0A5J4KBU5-F1
#
_cell.length_a   1.000
_cell.length_b   1.000
_cell.length_c   1.000
_cell.angle_alpha   90.00
_cell.angle_beta   90.00
_cell.angle_gamma   90.00
#
_symmetry.space_group_name_H-M   'P 1'
#
loop_
_entity.id
_entity.type
_entity.pdbx_description
1 polymer ?
#
loop_
_entity_poly.entity_id
_entity_poly.type
_entity_poly.pdbx_seq_one_letter_code
_entity_poly.pdbx_strand_id
1 'polypeptide(L)'
;MLRWLICLTGLLVVGLGLVVGWHSHQVTYRSSGRGTIAHYLSDPQTHEGYLQLEGSPTLYLLREQDFLPPIKGTATLKDLMLVALLYRSDESTEIDVRARLGTHLVGSAYPVVALTLYNLDGAVTQEFKSTLYRQNPQGFYENDWPLGGGVSLLGAVLSLGGGASLWKRGRKRSERQARPVQRPTPAGPPLAPLAPSLRLPSRPGPSGGGHSGLRPPSEPPLSGPRP
;
A
#
# COMPACT_ATOMS: atom_id res chain seq x y z
N MET A 1 3.38 -7.04 -33.27
CA MET A 1 2.37 -6.23 -32.56
C MET A 1 2.02 -6.87 -31.22
N LEU A 2 1.12 -7.85 -31.12
CA LEU A 2 0.62 -8.40 -29.83
C LEU A 2 1.67 -8.60 -28.70
N ARG A 3 2.84 -9.23 -28.98
CA ARG A 3 3.88 -9.45 -27.96
C ARG A 3 4.53 -8.17 -27.41
N TRP A 4 4.64 -7.14 -28.24
CA TRP A 4 5.12 -5.82 -27.80
C TRP A 4 4.08 -5.11 -26.95
N LEU A 5 2.79 -5.21 -27.31
CA LEU A 5 1.69 -4.71 -26.49
C LEU A 5 1.70 -5.37 -25.10
N ILE A 6 1.83 -6.70 -25.01
CA ILE A 6 1.96 -7.41 -23.73
C ILE A 6 3.14 -6.90 -22.89
N CYS A 7 4.30 -6.62 -23.51
CA CYS A 7 5.45 -6.07 -22.78
C CYS A 7 5.17 -4.67 -22.21
N LEU A 8 4.55 -3.79 -23.02
CA LEU A 8 4.20 -2.42 -22.64
C LEU A 8 3.12 -2.38 -21.57
N THR A 9 2.06 -3.21 -21.70
CA THR A 9 1.03 -3.37 -20.67
C THR A 9 1.62 -3.88 -19.37
N GLY A 10 2.52 -4.87 -19.41
CA GLY A 10 3.23 -5.34 -18.21
C GLY A 10 4.03 -4.23 -17.53
N LEU A 11 4.76 -3.41 -18.30
CA LEU A 11 5.53 -2.28 -17.75
C LEU A 11 4.62 -1.19 -17.15
N LEU A 12 3.47 -0.92 -17.77
CA LEU A 12 2.47 0.01 -17.23
C LEU A 12 1.89 -0.51 -15.91
N VAL A 13 1.60 -1.81 -15.81
CA VAL A 13 1.16 -2.45 -14.57
C VAL A 13 2.25 -2.43 -13.49
N VAL A 14 3.53 -2.61 -13.84
CA VAL A 14 4.64 -2.39 -12.89
C VAL A 14 4.64 -0.95 -12.38
N GLY A 15 4.56 0.04 -13.28
CA GLY A 15 4.51 1.45 -12.90
C GLY A 15 3.34 1.78 -11.97
N LEU A 16 2.14 1.26 -12.26
CA LEU A 16 0.96 1.44 -11.42
C LEU A 16 1.16 0.88 -10.01
N GLY A 17 1.71 -0.33 -9.89
CA GLY A 17 1.99 -0.94 -8.58
C GLY A 17 3.02 -0.16 -7.77
N LEU A 18 4.05 0.40 -8.42
CA LEU A 18 5.03 1.28 -7.75
C LEU A 18 4.40 2.60 -7.29
N VAL A 19 3.51 3.20 -8.10
CA VAL A 19 2.77 4.41 -7.71
C VAL A 19 1.87 4.14 -6.50
N VAL A 20 1.20 2.99 -6.44
CA VAL A 20 0.41 2.58 -5.27
C VAL A 20 1.31 2.43 -4.03
N GLY A 21 2.41 1.68 -4.12
CA GLY A 21 3.34 1.51 -2.99
C GLY A 21 3.93 2.83 -2.48
N TRP A 22 4.15 3.81 -3.37
CA TRP A 22 4.67 5.13 -3.04
C TRP A 22 3.73 5.98 -2.16
N HIS A 23 2.42 5.69 -2.12
CA HIS A 23 1.48 6.41 -1.26
C HIS A 23 1.53 5.99 0.23
N SER A 24 2.34 4.98 0.57
CA SER A 24 2.53 4.53 1.95
C SER A 24 3.12 5.65 2.83
N HIS A 25 2.46 5.98 3.95
CA HIS A 25 2.82 7.12 4.78
C HIS A 25 2.51 6.90 6.27
N GLN A 26 3.09 7.73 7.13
CA GLN A 26 2.80 7.72 8.57
C GLN A 26 1.54 8.55 8.84
N VAL A 27 0.48 7.89 9.30
CA VAL A 27 -0.72 8.53 9.82
C VAL A 27 -0.41 9.10 11.19
N THR A 28 -0.67 10.40 11.36
CA THR A 28 -0.42 11.12 12.63
C THR A 28 -1.64 11.91 13.04
N TYR A 29 -1.98 11.85 14.32
CA TYR A 29 -3.10 12.60 14.86
C TYR A 29 -2.67 13.99 15.31
N ARG A 30 -3.47 15.00 14.98
CA ARG A 30 -3.31 16.36 15.50
C ARG A 30 -4.42 16.66 16.50
N SER A 31 -4.12 17.52 17.47
CA SER A 31 -5.15 18.05 18.36
C SER A 31 -5.66 19.40 17.86
N SER A 32 -6.96 19.63 17.99
CA SER A 32 -7.57 20.96 17.81
C SER A 32 -7.24 21.93 18.96
N GLY A 33 -6.66 21.44 20.07
CA GLY A 33 -6.76 22.12 21.35
C GLY A 33 -8.19 22.09 21.91
N ARG A 34 -8.44 22.87 22.97
CA ARG A 34 -9.79 23.05 23.53
C ARG A 34 -10.49 24.21 22.82
N GLY A 35 -11.73 24.00 22.40
CA GLY A 35 -12.57 25.03 21.76
C GLY A 35 -14.06 24.75 21.95
N THR A 36 -14.87 25.78 21.88
CA THR A 36 -16.33 25.70 21.87
C THR A 36 -16.83 25.22 20.51
N ILE A 37 -17.91 24.44 20.48
CA ILE A 37 -18.58 24.09 19.22
C ILE A 37 -19.32 25.32 18.70
N ALA A 38 -18.96 25.80 17.50
CA ALA A 38 -19.73 26.84 16.81
C ALA A 38 -20.97 26.25 16.14
N HIS A 39 -20.77 25.16 15.39
CA HIS A 39 -21.81 24.47 14.64
C HIS A 39 -21.61 22.95 14.69
N TYR A 40 -22.66 22.24 15.08
CA TYR A 40 -22.76 20.78 14.92
C TYR A 40 -23.97 20.37 14.08
N LEU A 41 -23.70 19.67 12.98
CA LEU A 41 -24.70 19.03 12.13
C LEU A 41 -24.53 17.51 12.26
N SER A 42 -25.63 16.76 12.25
CA SER A 42 -25.61 15.30 12.26
C SER A 42 -26.58 14.78 11.22
N ASP A 43 -26.10 13.91 10.34
CA ASP A 43 -26.92 13.18 9.39
C ASP A 43 -27.28 11.79 9.96
N PRO A 44 -28.55 11.56 10.33
CA PRO A 44 -28.98 10.29 10.91
C PRO A 44 -29.06 9.15 9.89
N GLN A 45 -28.89 9.40 8.59
CA GLN A 45 -28.90 8.36 7.54
C GLN A 45 -27.51 7.76 7.31
N THR A 46 -26.47 8.60 7.36
CA THR A 46 -25.06 8.20 7.16
C THR A 46 -24.33 7.94 8.48
N HIS A 47 -24.89 8.40 9.61
CA HIS A 47 -24.24 8.46 10.93
C HIS A 47 -22.97 9.32 10.93
N GLU A 48 -22.95 10.36 10.09
CA GLU A 48 -21.88 11.36 10.04
C GLU A 48 -22.29 12.65 10.76
N GLY A 49 -21.45 13.05 11.72
CA GLY A 49 -21.47 14.36 12.37
C GLY A 49 -20.46 15.30 11.72
N TYR A 50 -20.88 16.50 11.36
CA TYR A 50 -20.02 17.56 10.84
C TYR A 50 -19.93 18.67 11.88
N LEU A 51 -18.71 19.03 12.23
CA LEU A 51 -18.38 19.87 13.38
C LEU A 51 -17.47 21.03 12.97
N GLN A 52 -17.78 22.22 13.45
CA GLN A 52 -16.88 23.38 13.39
C GLN A 52 -16.67 23.97 14.79
N LEU A 53 -15.43 24.29 15.14
CA LEU A 53 -15.09 24.96 16.40
C LEU A 53 -15.11 26.49 16.24
N GLU A 54 -15.48 27.19 17.30
CA GLU A 54 -15.50 28.65 17.36
C GLU A 54 -14.11 29.23 17.12
N GLY A 55 -14.03 30.27 16.28
CA GLY A 55 -12.76 30.88 15.86
C GLY A 55 -11.90 30.03 14.91
N SER A 56 -12.33 28.81 14.54
CA SER A 56 -11.60 27.93 13.61
C SER A 56 -12.31 27.80 12.26
N PRO A 57 -11.61 27.96 11.13
CA PRO A 57 -12.14 27.62 9.81
C PRO A 57 -12.10 26.11 9.53
N THR A 58 -11.47 25.31 10.39
CA THR A 58 -11.31 23.86 10.19
C THR A 58 -12.61 23.13 10.44
N LEU A 59 -13.04 22.35 9.45
CA LEU A 59 -14.19 21.44 9.54
C LEU A 59 -13.71 20.06 9.98
N TYR A 60 -14.55 19.37 10.75
CA TYR A 60 -14.26 18.07 11.33
C TYR A 60 -15.39 17.09 11.03
N LEU A 61 -15.02 15.87 10.62
CA LEU A 61 -15.93 14.77 10.30
C LEU A 61 -15.89 13.72 11.41
N LEU A 62 -17.05 13.37 11.97
CA LEU A 62 -17.22 12.37 13.01
C LEU A 62 -18.07 11.23 12.46
N ARG A 63 -17.53 10.02 12.32
CA ARG A 63 -18.35 8.83 12.06
C ARG A 63 -18.89 8.33 13.39
N GLU A 64 -20.09 8.76 13.76
CA GLU A 64 -20.63 8.67 15.13
C GLU A 64 -20.66 7.24 15.69
N GLN A 65 -20.87 6.27 14.80
CA GLN A 65 -20.90 4.83 15.07
C GLN A 65 -19.54 4.18 15.36
N ASP A 66 -18.43 4.80 14.92
CA ASP A 66 -17.08 4.26 15.11
C ASP A 66 -16.53 4.51 16.53
N PHE A 67 -17.21 5.37 17.30
CA PHE A 67 -16.83 5.77 18.66
C PHE A 67 -17.36 4.83 19.73
N LEU A 68 -16.57 4.67 20.80
CA LEU A 68 -16.95 3.98 22.03
C LEU A 68 -16.81 4.94 23.23
N PRO A 69 -17.90 5.26 23.94
CA PRO A 69 -19.30 4.92 23.63
C PRO A 69 -19.78 5.57 22.31
N PRO A 70 -20.86 5.07 21.66
CA PRO A 70 -21.37 5.69 20.44
C PRO A 70 -21.86 7.12 20.67
N ILE A 71 -21.56 8.01 19.72
CA ILE A 71 -22.13 9.36 19.67
C ILE A 71 -23.56 9.23 19.09
N LYS A 72 -24.50 10.05 19.59
CA LYS A 72 -25.91 10.05 19.16
C LYS A 72 -26.33 11.42 18.64
N GLY A 73 -25.61 11.93 17.65
CA GLY A 73 -25.82 13.23 17.04
C GLY A 73 -26.05 14.35 18.06
N THR A 74 -27.07 15.17 17.79
CA THR A 74 -27.43 16.34 18.59
C THR A 74 -27.93 16.03 20.01
N ALA A 75 -28.14 14.75 20.35
CA ALA A 75 -28.41 14.33 21.72
C ALA A 75 -27.13 14.21 22.57
N THR A 76 -25.97 14.00 21.93
CA THR A 76 -24.65 13.91 22.59
C THR A 76 -23.85 15.19 22.46
N LEU A 77 -23.80 15.78 21.26
CA LEU A 77 -23.03 16.98 20.95
C LEU A 77 -23.98 18.14 20.63
N LYS A 78 -23.68 19.33 21.15
CA LYS A 78 -24.49 20.54 20.97
C LYS A 78 -23.57 21.73 20.78
N ASP A 79 -24.08 22.74 20.09
CA ASP A 79 -23.42 24.04 19.99
C ASP A 79 -23.10 24.60 21.39
N LEU A 80 -22.04 25.40 21.49
CA LEU A 80 -21.48 25.98 22.72
C LEU A 80 -20.87 24.99 23.72
N MET A 81 -20.86 23.67 23.46
CA MET A 81 -20.12 22.73 24.31
C MET A 81 -18.60 22.91 24.18
N LEU A 82 -17.86 22.84 25.29
CA LEU A 82 -16.40 22.89 25.28
C LEU A 82 -15.83 21.50 25.00
N VAL A 83 -15.06 21.38 23.91
CA VAL A 83 -14.52 20.10 23.42
C VAL A 83 -13.04 20.19 23.10
N ALA A 84 -12.36 19.05 23.05
CA ALA A 84 -11.08 18.89 22.36
C ALA A 84 -11.14 17.67 21.44
N LEU A 85 -10.52 17.78 20.28
CA LEU A 85 -10.52 16.77 19.23
C LEU A 85 -9.11 16.24 19.01
N LEU A 86 -9.00 14.97 18.66
CA LEU A 86 -7.88 14.40 17.91
C LEU A 86 -8.38 13.97 16.54
N TYR A 87 -7.69 14.38 15.48
CA TYR A 87 -8.10 14.16 14.09
C TYR A 87 -6.91 13.73 13.20
N ARG A 88 -7.18 12.99 12.12
CA ARG A 88 -6.19 12.70 11.07
C ARG A 88 -5.97 13.96 10.23
N SER A 89 -4.71 14.33 9.98
CA SER A 89 -4.38 15.49 9.12
C SER A 89 -3.93 15.12 7.71
N ASP A 90 -3.75 13.82 7.49
CA ASP A 90 -3.37 13.12 6.26
C ASP A 90 -4.57 12.83 5.34
N GLU A 91 -5.78 12.77 5.89
CA GLU A 91 -7.02 12.49 5.17
C GLU A 91 -7.99 13.68 5.35
N SER A 92 -8.69 14.08 4.27
CA SER A 92 -9.77 15.06 4.33
C SER A 92 -10.84 14.74 3.28
N THR A 93 -12.11 14.93 3.63
CA THR A 93 -13.26 14.76 2.73
C THR A 93 -13.85 16.12 2.39
N GLU A 94 -14.08 16.41 1.11
CA GLU A 94 -14.84 17.59 0.72
C GLU A 94 -16.32 17.42 1.08
N ILE A 95 -16.88 18.36 1.82
CA ILE A 95 -18.28 18.35 2.26
C ILE A 95 -19.04 19.57 1.71
N ASP A 96 -20.32 19.36 1.43
CA ASP A 96 -21.32 20.41 1.14
C ASP A 96 -22.61 20.01 1.86
N VAL A 97 -22.75 20.42 3.12
CA VAL A 97 -23.78 19.92 4.04
C VAL A 97 -24.59 21.09 4.62
N ARG A 98 -25.90 21.05 4.41
CA ARG A 98 -26.83 22.10 4.84
C ARG A 98 -27.85 21.59 5.85
N ALA A 99 -27.87 22.21 7.03
CA ALA A 99 -28.91 22.01 8.03
C ALA A 99 -30.26 22.58 7.54
N ARG A 100 -31.36 21.95 7.97
CA ARG A 100 -32.73 22.44 7.70
C ARG A 100 -33.00 23.86 8.22
N LEU A 101 -32.21 24.32 9.20
CA LEU A 101 -32.31 25.64 9.83
C LEU A 101 -31.38 26.71 9.23
N GLY A 102 -30.69 26.39 8.12
CA GLY A 102 -29.92 27.37 7.33
C GLY A 102 -28.40 27.32 7.50
N THR A 103 -27.87 26.68 8.55
CA THR A 103 -26.42 26.45 8.69
C THR A 103 -25.90 25.65 7.50
N HIS A 104 -24.80 26.10 6.89
CA HIS A 104 -24.24 25.50 5.69
C HIS A 104 -22.72 25.37 5.88
N LEU A 105 -22.23 24.12 5.95
CA LEU A 105 -20.80 23.81 6.06
C LEU A 105 -20.29 23.34 4.70
N VAL A 106 -19.24 23.99 4.20
CA VAL A 106 -18.63 23.69 2.88
C VAL A 106 -17.10 23.72 3.00
N GLY A 107 -16.44 22.71 2.44
CA GLY A 107 -14.98 22.61 2.33
C GLY A 107 -14.41 21.29 2.84
N SER A 108 -13.10 21.24 3.03
CA SER A 108 -12.40 20.03 3.46
C SER A 108 -12.59 19.76 4.96
N ALA A 109 -13.23 18.64 5.30
CA ALA A 109 -13.44 18.17 6.67
C ALA A 109 -12.48 17.03 7.04
N TYR A 110 -11.86 17.11 8.22
CA TYR A 110 -10.88 16.13 8.69
C TYR A 110 -11.50 15.08 9.64
N PRO A 111 -11.22 13.78 9.47
CA PRO A 111 -11.84 12.75 10.28
C PRO A 111 -11.29 12.73 11.71
N VAL A 112 -12.20 12.84 12.68
CA VAL A 112 -11.95 12.80 14.12
C VAL A 112 -11.82 11.36 14.60
N VAL A 113 -10.81 11.09 15.41
CA VAL A 113 -10.50 9.77 15.96
C VAL A 113 -10.67 9.71 17.48
N ALA A 114 -10.63 10.85 18.18
CA ALA A 114 -11.06 10.97 19.57
C ALA A 114 -11.68 12.35 19.83
N LEU A 115 -12.66 12.39 20.74
CA LEU A 115 -13.32 13.61 21.17
C LEU A 115 -13.46 13.58 22.71
N THR A 116 -13.06 14.66 23.36
CA THR A 116 -13.16 14.85 24.81
C THR A 116 -14.11 16.01 25.09
N LEU A 117 -15.12 15.77 25.91
CA LEU A 117 -16.03 16.79 26.44
C LEU A 117 -15.51 17.34 27.77
N TYR A 118 -15.69 18.64 27.97
CA TYR A 118 -15.38 19.33 29.22
C TYR A 118 -16.63 19.98 29.81
N ASN A 119 -16.64 20.17 31.14
CA ASN A 119 -17.56 21.10 31.78
C ASN A 119 -17.03 22.55 31.69
N LEU A 120 -17.80 23.50 32.21
CA LEU A 120 -17.42 24.92 32.25
C LEU A 120 -16.14 25.19 33.08
N ASP A 121 -15.86 24.35 34.08
CA ASP A 121 -14.64 24.41 34.90
C ASP A 121 -13.41 23.80 34.19
N GLY A 122 -13.56 23.29 32.97
CA GLY A 122 -12.47 22.68 32.20
C GLY A 122 -12.06 21.26 32.65
N ALA A 123 -12.86 20.61 33.48
CA ALA A 123 -12.72 19.20 33.86
C ALA A 123 -13.34 18.28 32.80
N VAL A 124 -12.74 17.11 32.57
CA VAL A 124 -13.23 16.13 31.60
C VAL A 124 -14.54 15.51 32.10
N THR A 125 -15.60 15.59 31.30
CA THR A 125 -16.90 14.97 31.60
C THR A 125 -17.07 13.63 30.89
N GLN A 126 -16.59 13.52 29.65
CA GLN A 126 -16.71 12.30 28.85
C GLN A 126 -15.64 12.24 27.78
N GLU A 127 -15.17 11.02 27.48
CA GLU A 127 -14.28 10.75 26.35
C GLU A 127 -14.93 9.77 25.38
N PHE A 128 -14.78 10.04 24.09
CA PHE A 128 -15.21 9.22 22.98
C PHE A 128 -13.97 8.87 22.17
N LYS A 129 -13.70 7.58 21.96
CA LYS A 129 -12.53 7.11 21.21
C LYS A 129 -12.95 6.16 20.11
N SER A 130 -12.50 6.39 18.88
CA SER A 130 -12.80 5.50 17.76
C SER A 130 -12.12 4.15 17.92
N THR A 131 -12.64 3.11 17.29
CA THR A 131 -12.01 1.79 17.20
C THR A 131 -10.56 1.89 16.70
N LEU A 132 -10.32 2.70 15.66
CA LEU A 132 -9.00 2.97 15.08
C LEU A 132 -8.03 3.60 16.10
N TYR A 133 -8.46 4.63 16.82
CA TYR A 133 -7.64 5.30 17.84
C TYR A 133 -7.29 4.35 18.99
N ARG A 134 -8.25 3.51 19.42
CA ARG A 134 -8.03 2.54 20.50
C ARG A 134 -7.01 1.46 20.14
N GLN A 135 -6.91 1.10 18.86
CA GLN A 135 -5.90 0.14 18.36
C GLN A 135 -4.54 0.82 18.14
N ASN A 136 -4.53 2.05 17.64
CA ASN A 136 -3.32 2.76 17.21
C ASN A 136 -3.23 4.17 17.84
N PRO A 137 -3.11 4.31 19.17
CA PRO A 137 -3.24 5.60 19.87
C PRO A 137 -2.11 6.60 19.55
N GLN A 138 -0.98 6.13 19.01
CA GLN A 138 0.16 6.95 18.60
C GLN A 138 0.18 7.25 17.09
N GLY A 139 -0.91 6.94 16.38
CA GLY A 139 -0.93 6.82 14.92
C GLY A 139 -0.44 5.46 14.45
N PHE A 140 -0.37 5.26 13.13
CA PHE A 140 0.06 4.03 12.49
C PHE A 140 0.72 4.32 11.14
N TYR A 141 1.42 3.33 10.58
CA TYR A 141 1.96 3.42 9.23
C TYR A 141 0.98 2.75 8.25
N GLU A 142 0.41 3.52 7.33
CA GLU A 142 -0.45 3.03 6.27
C GLU A 142 0.44 2.50 5.13
N ASN A 143 0.41 1.18 4.91
CA ASN A 143 1.39 0.46 4.10
C ASN A 143 0.74 -0.16 2.87
N ASP A 144 0.82 0.53 1.73
CA ASP A 144 0.29 0.08 0.44
C ASP A 144 1.27 -0.82 -0.34
N TRP A 145 2.51 -0.98 0.13
CA TRP A 145 3.50 -1.86 -0.53
C TRP A 145 3.06 -3.32 -0.75
N PRO A 146 2.25 -3.98 0.10
CA PRO A 146 1.74 -5.32 -0.20
C PRO A 146 0.84 -5.34 -1.45
N LEU A 147 -0.04 -4.33 -1.59
CA LEU A 147 -0.93 -4.19 -2.75
C LEU A 147 -0.13 -3.77 -3.99
N GLY A 148 0.65 -2.70 -3.87
CA GLY A 148 1.50 -2.17 -4.95
C GLY A 148 2.55 -3.17 -5.45
N GLY A 149 3.16 -3.92 -4.52
CA GLY A 149 4.09 -5.01 -4.82
C GLY A 149 3.42 -6.19 -5.52
N GLY A 150 2.21 -6.57 -5.10
CA GLY A 150 1.41 -7.61 -5.78
C GLY A 150 1.05 -7.23 -7.22
N VAL A 151 0.61 -5.99 -7.44
CA VAL A 151 0.35 -5.43 -8.78
C VAL A 151 1.63 -5.38 -9.61
N SER A 152 2.74 -4.92 -9.02
CA SER A 152 4.04 -4.85 -9.71
C SER A 152 4.56 -6.23 -10.14
N LEU A 153 4.40 -7.25 -9.28
CA LEU A 153 4.79 -8.62 -9.61
C LEU A 153 4.01 -9.17 -10.80
N LEU A 154 2.69 -8.91 -10.87
CA LEU A 154 1.85 -9.31 -12.00
C LEU A 154 2.32 -8.64 -13.32
N GLY A 155 2.63 -7.35 -13.27
CA GLY A 155 3.18 -6.60 -14.40
C GLY A 155 4.53 -7.17 -14.87
N ALA A 156 5.43 -7.47 -13.93
CA ALA A 156 6.74 -8.05 -14.23
C ALA A 156 6.63 -9.42 -14.92
N VAL A 157 5.72 -10.29 -14.45
CA VAL A 157 5.45 -11.59 -15.10
C VAL A 157 4.97 -11.41 -16.55
N LEU A 158 4.07 -10.45 -16.81
CA LEU A 158 3.61 -10.14 -18.16
C LEU A 158 4.73 -9.63 -19.06
N SER A 159 5.56 -8.70 -18.58
CA SER A 159 6.70 -8.16 -19.33
C SER A 159 7.76 -9.22 -19.64
N LEU A 160 8.10 -10.08 -18.66
CA LEU A 160 9.05 -11.17 -18.85
C LEU A 160 8.51 -12.22 -19.84
N GLY A 161 7.23 -12.59 -19.73
CA GLY A 161 6.57 -13.51 -20.66
C GLY A 161 6.55 -12.99 -22.10
N GLY A 162 6.21 -11.71 -22.28
CA GLY A 162 6.27 -11.03 -23.58
C GLY A 162 7.69 -10.97 -24.14
N GLY A 163 8.67 -10.55 -23.32
CA GLY A 163 10.07 -10.40 -23.69
C GLY A 163 10.75 -11.71 -24.09
N ALA A 164 10.57 -12.78 -23.29
CA ALA A 164 11.06 -14.11 -23.61
C ALA A 164 10.46 -14.65 -24.93
N SER A 165 9.20 -14.31 -25.21
CA SER A 165 8.51 -14.67 -26.46
C SER A 165 9.03 -13.87 -27.67
N LEU A 166 9.52 -12.64 -27.49
CA LEU A 166 10.24 -11.89 -28.52
C LEU A 166 11.64 -12.49 -28.76
N TRP A 167 12.40 -12.75 -27.69
CA TRP A 167 13.78 -13.27 -27.78
C TRP A 167 13.87 -14.64 -28.47
N LYS A 168 12.96 -15.58 -28.13
CA LYS A 168 12.86 -16.89 -28.79
C LYS A 168 12.58 -16.81 -30.30
N ARG A 169 12.00 -15.70 -30.81
CA ARG A 169 11.76 -15.50 -32.24
C ARG A 169 12.98 -14.92 -32.96
N GLY A 170 13.81 -14.12 -32.28
CA GLY A 170 15.07 -13.60 -32.82
C GLY A 170 16.04 -14.73 -33.19
N ARG A 171 16.34 -15.63 -32.24
CA ARG A 171 17.25 -16.78 -32.48
C ARG A 171 16.85 -17.63 -33.69
N LYS A 172 15.56 -18.00 -33.80
CA LYS A 172 15.04 -18.78 -34.93
C LYS A 172 15.15 -18.08 -36.30
N ARG A 173 15.31 -16.74 -36.32
CA ARG A 173 15.52 -15.99 -37.58
C ARG A 173 17.00 -15.99 -37.97
N SER A 174 17.91 -15.80 -37.01
CA SER A 174 19.35 -15.90 -37.23
C SER A 174 19.79 -17.29 -37.70
N GLU A 175 19.28 -18.37 -37.09
CA GLU A 175 19.60 -19.75 -37.49
C GLU A 175 19.19 -20.08 -38.95
N ARG A 176 18.07 -19.53 -39.43
CA ARG A 176 17.65 -19.69 -40.83
C ARG A 176 18.50 -18.90 -41.82
N GLN A 177 19.18 -17.85 -41.37
CA GLN A 177 20.01 -16.97 -42.20
C GLN A 177 21.49 -17.37 -42.19
N ALA A 178 21.90 -18.20 -41.21
CA ALA A 178 23.23 -18.80 -41.11
C ALA A 178 23.36 -20.17 -41.83
N ARG A 179 22.33 -20.62 -42.56
CA ARG A 179 22.46 -21.81 -43.42
C ARG A 179 23.32 -21.41 -44.62
N PRO A 180 24.53 -21.97 -44.81
CA PRO A 180 25.40 -21.57 -45.91
C PRO A 180 24.70 -21.87 -47.24
N VAL A 181 24.78 -20.93 -48.17
CA VAL A 181 24.40 -21.18 -49.56
C VAL A 181 25.28 -22.32 -50.06
N GLN A 182 24.70 -23.51 -50.21
CA GLN A 182 25.37 -24.62 -50.86
C GLN A 182 25.59 -24.23 -52.32
N ARG A 183 26.80 -23.75 -52.60
CA ARG A 183 27.32 -23.57 -53.95
C ARG A 183 27.26 -24.96 -54.62
N PRO A 184 26.63 -25.12 -55.79
CA PRO A 184 26.59 -26.42 -56.46
C PRO A 184 28.02 -26.82 -56.86
N THR A 185 28.56 -27.82 -56.19
CA THR A 185 29.86 -28.41 -56.53
C THR A 185 29.68 -29.33 -57.74
N PRO A 186 30.48 -29.20 -58.82
CA PRO A 186 30.47 -30.16 -59.92
C PRO A 186 30.87 -31.56 -59.45
N ALA A 187 30.28 -32.60 -60.05
CA ALA A 187 30.55 -33.99 -59.68
C ALA A 187 31.99 -34.41 -60.01
N GLY A 188 32.67 -35.03 -59.03
CA GLY A 188 33.97 -35.69 -59.19
C GLY A 188 33.96 -37.05 -58.44
N PRO A 189 34.60 -38.10 -58.99
CA PRO A 189 34.46 -39.47 -58.48
C PRO A 189 35.21 -39.74 -57.16
N PRO A 190 34.82 -40.80 -56.42
CA PRO A 190 35.24 -41.00 -55.04
C PRO A 190 36.57 -41.76 -54.88
N LEU A 191 37.37 -41.35 -53.90
CA LEU A 191 38.48 -42.15 -53.36
C LEU A 191 38.42 -42.11 -51.83
N ALA A 192 38.26 -43.28 -51.21
CA ALA A 192 38.59 -43.52 -49.80
C ALA A 192 40.08 -43.90 -49.69
N PRO A 193 40.75 -43.71 -48.54
CA PRO A 193 40.64 -44.73 -47.49
C PRO A 193 40.71 -44.24 -46.03
N LEU A 194 40.02 -45.01 -45.17
CA LEU A 194 40.44 -45.49 -43.83
C LEU A 194 41.41 -44.65 -42.97
N ALA A 195 40.91 -44.14 -41.84
CA ALA A 195 41.71 -43.87 -40.64
C ALA A 195 40.86 -44.04 -39.35
N PRO A 196 41.06 -45.10 -38.54
CA PRO A 196 40.40 -45.26 -37.24
C PRO A 196 41.30 -44.75 -36.10
N SER A 197 41.13 -43.49 -35.71
CA SER A 197 41.81 -42.94 -34.51
C SER A 197 41.01 -43.23 -33.24
N LEU A 198 41.40 -44.29 -32.52
CA LEU A 198 40.90 -44.60 -31.19
C LEU A 198 41.09 -43.42 -30.23
N ARG A 199 40.01 -42.98 -29.57
CA ARG A 199 40.07 -42.11 -28.39
C ARG A 199 39.95 -42.94 -27.12
N LEU A 200 41.00 -42.93 -26.29
CA LEU A 200 40.92 -43.44 -24.91
C LEU A 200 40.20 -42.44 -23.99
N PRO A 201 39.59 -42.92 -22.88
CA PRO A 201 38.94 -42.08 -21.89
C PRO A 201 39.93 -41.55 -20.84
N SER A 202 39.75 -40.28 -20.45
CA SER A 202 40.32 -39.68 -19.24
C SER A 202 39.16 -39.11 -18.39
N ARG A 203 38.69 -39.93 -17.44
CA ARG A 203 38.99 -39.89 -16.00
C ARG A 203 38.16 -38.84 -15.24
N PRO A 204 37.24 -39.25 -14.34
CA PRO A 204 36.53 -38.33 -13.46
C PRO A 204 37.44 -37.86 -12.31
N GLY A 205 37.33 -36.57 -11.95
CA GLY A 205 37.94 -35.99 -10.76
C GLY A 205 36.96 -35.96 -9.58
N PRO A 206 37.33 -36.42 -8.38
CA PRO A 206 36.51 -36.35 -7.17
C PRO A 206 36.91 -35.20 -6.23
N SER A 207 36.08 -35.02 -5.19
CA SER A 207 36.34 -34.41 -3.87
C SER A 207 36.49 -32.87 -3.73
N GLY A 208 36.19 -32.41 -2.51
CA GLY A 208 35.94 -31.01 -2.12
C GLY A 208 34.46 -30.83 -1.78
N GLY A 209 33.99 -31.10 -0.56
CA GLY A 209 34.39 -30.42 0.67
C GLY A 209 33.55 -29.14 0.76
N GLY A 210 32.49 -29.02 1.57
CA GLY A 210 32.29 -29.57 2.90
C GLY A 210 32.46 -28.43 3.90
N HIS A 211 31.36 -27.91 4.46
CA HIS A 211 31.39 -27.11 5.68
C HIS A 211 30.08 -27.22 6.45
N SER A 212 30.16 -27.84 7.62
CA SER A 212 29.18 -27.72 8.68
C SER A 212 29.20 -26.29 9.25
N GLY A 213 28.03 -25.73 9.55
CA GLY A 213 27.87 -24.36 10.04
C GLY A 213 26.66 -24.19 10.97
N LEU A 214 26.79 -24.77 12.16
CA LEU A 214 26.48 -24.17 13.48
C LEU A 214 25.14 -23.42 13.70
N ARG A 215 24.29 -24.10 14.48
CA ARG A 215 23.19 -23.67 15.37
C ARG A 215 23.69 -23.72 16.84
N PRO A 216 23.05 -23.18 17.92
CA PRO A 216 22.05 -22.10 18.09
C PRO A 216 22.78 -20.82 18.62
N PRO A 217 22.44 -20.05 19.72
CA PRO A 217 21.32 -20.05 20.71
C PRO A 217 19.99 -19.48 20.15
N SER A 218 18.85 -19.31 20.83
CA SER A 218 18.37 -19.59 22.22
C SER A 218 18.74 -18.64 23.38
N GLU A 219 18.01 -17.52 23.57
CA GLU A 219 17.99 -16.75 24.83
C GLU A 219 16.63 -16.00 25.02
N PRO A 220 16.29 -15.43 26.21
CA PRO A 220 15.04 -15.78 26.91
C PRO A 220 14.04 -14.62 27.06
N PRO A 221 12.81 -14.87 27.56
CA PRO A 221 11.85 -13.80 27.85
C PRO A 221 12.27 -12.99 29.08
N LEU A 222 12.21 -11.66 28.99
CA LEU A 222 12.35 -10.79 30.16
C LEU A 222 11.00 -10.18 30.56
N SER A 223 10.54 -10.60 31.74
CA SER A 223 9.42 -10.04 32.48
C SER A 223 9.81 -8.71 33.14
N GLY A 224 8.83 -7.81 33.34
CA GLY A 224 9.03 -6.62 34.17
C GLY A 224 7.97 -5.54 34.05
N PRO A 225 6.89 -5.56 34.85
CA PRO A 225 6.13 -4.37 35.17
C PRO A 225 6.86 -3.54 36.25
N ARG A 226 6.75 -2.22 36.21
CA ARG A 226 7.17 -1.31 37.29
C ARG A 226 6.18 -0.12 37.41
N PRO A 227 6.15 0.55 38.57
CA PRO A 227 4.92 1.09 39.17
C PRO A 227 4.42 2.40 38.55
#